data_AF-A0A3R7C468-F1
#
_entry.id   AF-A0A3R7C468-F1
#
_cell.length_a   1.000
_cell.length_b   1.000
_cell.length_c   1.000
_cell.angle_alpha   90.00
_cell.angle_beta   90.00
_cell.angle_gamma   90.00
#
_symmetry.space_group_name_H-M   'P 1'
#
loop_
_entity.id
_entity.type
_entity.pdbx_description
1 polymer ?
#
loop_
_entity_poly.entity_id
_entity_poly.type
_entity_poly.pdbx_seq_one_letter_code
_entity_poly.pdbx_strand_id
1 'polypeptide(L)' 'MKISENGLKLIKKFEGCRLTAYQDAVGVWTIGYGTTTADKSITGTTICQGLRISQKTADEWLRESINRKYGPKV' A
#
# COMPACT_ATOMS: atom_id res chain seq x y z
N MET A 1 -0.12 13.55 -9.69
CA MET A 1 0.59 12.92 -10.83
C MET A 1 -0.04 11.57 -11.04
N LYS A 2 -0.50 11.25 -12.25
CA LYS A 2 -1.10 9.93 -12.50
C LYS A 2 0.02 8.96 -12.89
N ILE A 3 0.28 7.96 -12.06
CA ILE A 3 1.18 6.86 -12.42
C ILE A 3 0.59 6.08 -13.61
N SER A 4 1.44 5.67 -14.54
CA SER A 4 1.04 4.83 -15.67
C SER A 4 0.81 3.38 -15.21
N GLU A 5 -0.07 2.65 -15.90
CA GLU A 5 -0.32 1.24 -15.59
C GLU A 5 0.95 0.38 -15.67
N ASN A 6 1.87 0.71 -16.59
CA ASN A 6 3.14 0.01 -16.72
C ASN A 6 4.06 0.26 -15.51
N GLY A 7 4.15 1.51 -15.05
CA GLY A 7 4.91 1.84 -13.84
C GLY A 7 4.32 1.16 -12.61
N LEU A 8 2.99 1.14 -12.49
CA LEU A 8 2.31 0.45 -11.41
C LEU A 8 2.59 -1.06 -11.42
N LYS A 9 2.51 -1.72 -12.58
CA LYS A 9 2.84 -3.15 -12.71
C LYS A 9 4.29 -3.45 -12.33
N LEU A 10 5.22 -2.56 -12.67
CA LEU A 10 6.62 -2.72 -12.32
C LEU A 10 6.80 -2.69 -10.80
N ILE A 11 6.23 -1.70 -10.12
CA ILE A 11 6.27 -1.59 -8.66
C ILE A 11 5.64 -2.83 -8.01
N LYS A 12 4.46 -3.25 -8.46
CA LYS A 12 3.79 -4.45 -7.95
C LYS A 12 4.67 -5.70 -8.06
N LYS A 13 5.45 -5.81 -9.14
CA LYS A 13 6.36 -6.94 -9.37
C LYS A 13 7.56 -6.94 -8.43
N PHE A 14 8.11 -5.76 -8.12
CA PHE A 14 9.27 -5.63 -7.23
C PHE A 14 8.91 -5.72 -5.75
N GLU A 15 7.82 -5.06 -5.33
CA GLU A 15 7.37 -5.04 -3.93
C GLU A 15 6.74 -6.37 -3.49
N GLY A 16 6.00 -7.00 -4.41
CA GLY A 16 5.13 -8.13 -4.08
C GLY A 16 3.90 -7.71 -3.26
N CYS A 17 2.86 -8.56 -3.28
CA CYS A 17 1.59 -8.28 -2.59
C CYS A 17 1.37 -9.26 -1.44
N ARG A 18 1.07 -8.74 -0.24
CA ARG A 18 0.62 -9.54 0.91
C ARG A 18 -0.78 -9.12 1.33
N LEU A 19 -1.77 -9.96 1.03
CA LEU A 19 -3.18 -9.65 1.31
C LEU A 19 -3.57 -9.75 2.79
N THR A 20 -2.68 -10.29 3.64
CA THR A 20 -2.91 -10.40 5.08
C THR A 20 -1.88 -9.55 5.79
N ALA A 21 -2.33 -8.82 6.82
CA ALA A 21 -1.46 -7.98 7.62
C ALA A 21 -0.36 -8.80 8.29
N TYR A 22 0.85 -8.28 8.26
CA TYR A 22 2.03 -8.86 8.88
C TYR A 22 2.81 -7.76 9.60
N GLN A 23 3.61 -8.12 10.59
CA GLN A 23 4.56 -7.20 11.20
C GLN A 23 5.87 -7.25 10.43
N ASP A 24 6.44 -6.07 10.15
CA ASP A 24 7.80 -5.96 9.63
C ASP A 24 8.84 -6.25 10.72
N ALA A 25 10.12 -6.15 10.37
CA ALA A 25 11.23 -6.42 11.29
C ALA A 25 11.28 -5.51 12.51
N VAL A 26 10.61 -4.35 12.48
CA VAL A 26 10.55 -3.38 13.57
C VAL A 26 9.21 -3.39 14.31
N GLY A 27 8.33 -4.34 13.99
CA GLY A 27 7.04 -4.55 14.65
C GLY A 27 5.88 -3.71 14.10
N VAL A 28 6.07 -3.00 12.98
CA VAL A 28 5.05 -2.17 12.35
C VAL A 28 4.16 -3.03 11.46
N TRP A 29 2.85 -2.91 11.69
CA TRP A 29 1.84 -3.59 10.89
C TRP A 29 1.81 -3.07 9.46
N THR A 30 2.01 -3.98 8.52
CA THR A 30 2.16 -3.74 7.09
C THR A 30 1.27 -4.70 6.29
N ILE A 31 0.73 -4.27 5.16
CA ILE A 31 -0.15 -5.06 4.30
C ILE A 31 -0.10 -4.55 2.84
N GLY A 32 -0.52 -5.38 1.89
CA GLY A 32 -0.53 -5.05 0.47
C GLY A 32 0.90 -4.95 -0.08
N TYR A 33 1.21 -3.81 -0.71
CA TYR A 33 2.50 -3.48 -1.32
C TYR A 33 3.32 -2.56 -0.41
N GLY A 34 3.51 -2.95 0.85
CA GLY A 34 4.25 -2.14 1.83
C GLY A 34 3.44 -1.01 2.47
N THR A 35 2.12 -1.07 2.46
CA THR A 35 1.26 -0.10 3.14
C THR A 35 1.31 -0.32 4.65
N THR A 36 1.68 0.71 5.41
CA THR A 36 1.87 0.62 6.87
C THR A 36 0.76 1.32 7.63
N THR A 37 0.67 1.13 8.95
CA THR A 37 -0.26 1.89 9.81
C THR A 37 -0.08 3.40 9.75
N ALA A 38 1.11 3.90 9.37
CA ALA A 38 1.36 5.31 9.13
C ALA A 38 0.56 5.85 7.93
N ASP A 39 0.19 4.98 6.99
CA ASP A 39 -0.62 5.28 5.81
C ASP A 39 -2.12 5.27 6.11
N LYS A 40 -2.53 5.42 7.38
CA LYS A 40 -3.95 5.48 7.78
C LYS A 40 -4.76 6.50 7.00
N SER A 41 -4.13 7.60 6.59
CA SER A 41 -4.77 8.63 5.77
C SER A 41 -5.10 8.18 4.34
N ILE A 42 -4.50 7.08 3.87
CA ILE A 42 -4.75 6.43 2.57
C ILE A 42 -5.69 5.24 2.76
N THR A 43 -5.43 4.39 3.75
CA THR A 43 -6.22 3.17 3.97
C THR A 43 -7.60 3.46 4.59
N GLY A 44 -7.74 4.58 5.30
CA GLY A 44 -8.91 4.91 6.10
C GLY A 44 -9.10 4.03 7.34
N THR A 45 -8.19 3.09 7.59
CA THR A 45 -8.30 2.10 8.68
C THR A 45 -6.94 1.79 9.32
N THR A 46 -6.97 1.32 10.56
CA THR A 46 -5.78 0.84 11.26
C THR A 46 -5.46 -0.57 10.80
N ILE A 47 -4.24 -0.80 10.31
CA ILE A 47 -3.75 -2.14 9.98
C ILE A 47 -3.38 -2.86 11.27
N CYS A 48 -3.97 -4.02 11.51
CA CYS A 48 -3.75 -4.81 12.71
C CYS A 48 -3.77 -6.32 12.38
N GLN A 49 -3.41 -7.14 13.36
CA GLN A 49 -3.37 -8.59 13.21
C GLN A 49 -4.70 -9.14 12.67
N GLY A 50 -4.61 -10.04 11.69
CA GLY A 50 -5.78 -10.69 11.10
C GLY A 50 -6.53 -9.84 10.07
N LEU A 51 -6.14 -8.57 9.88
CA LEU A 51 -6.69 -7.78 8.78
C LEU A 51 -6.32 -8.43 7.44
N ARG A 52 -7.32 -8.65 6.60
CA ARG A 52 -7.16 -9.18 5.25
C ARG A 52 -7.87 -8.27 4.26
N ILE A 53 -7.23 -8.00 3.14
CA ILE A 53 -7.76 -7.14 2.08
C ILE A 53 -7.86 -7.91 0.77
N SER A 54 -8.67 -7.38 -0.15
CA SER A 54 -8.72 -7.90 -1.51
C SER A 54 -7.53 -7.39 -2.34
N GLN A 55 -7.20 -8.09 -3.43
CA GLN A 55 -6.17 -7.63 -4.37
C GLN A 55 -6.49 -6.25 -4.94
N LYS A 56 -7.78 -5.98 -5.19
CA LYS A 56 -8.26 -4.68 -5.66
C LYS A 56 -7.97 -3.58 -4.64
N THR A 57 -8.26 -3.83 -3.36
CA THR A 57 -7.98 -2.89 -2.26
C THR A 57 -6.49 -2.62 -2.13
N ALA A 58 -5.65 -3.66 -2.22
CA ALA A 58 -4.20 -3.50 -2.19
C ALA A 58 -3.70 -2.61 -3.34
N ASP A 59 -4.26 -2.81 -4.54
CA ASP A 59 -3.93 -2.03 -5.74
C ASP A 59 -4.35 -0.56 -5.63
N GLU A 60 -5.55 -0.30 -5.07
CA GLU A 60 -6.06 1.04 -4.81
C GLU A 60 -5.18 1.78 -3.79
N TRP A 61 -4.83 1.12 -2.68
CA TRP A 61 -3.96 1.70 -1.66
C TRP A 61 -2.57 2.03 -2.19
N LEU A 62 -1.99 1.17 -3.03
CA LEU A 62 -0.72 1.46 -3.69
C LEU A 62 -0.83 2.70 -4.59
N ARG A 63 -1.89 2.78 -5.39
CA ARG A 63 -2.10 3.91 -6.30
C ARG A 63 -2.24 5.23 -5.56
N GLU A 64 -3.04 5.24 -4.50
CA GLU A 64 -3.23 6.41 -3.64
C GLU A 64 -1.95 6.80 -2.89
N SER A 65 -1.22 5.81 -2.36
CA SER A 65 0.08 6.03 -1.71
C SER A 65 1.06 6.71 -2.65
N ILE A 66 1.16 6.24 -3.90
CA ILE A 66 2.03 6.86 -4.90
C ILE A 66 1.61 8.28 -5.23
N ASN A 67 0.31 8.49 -5.49
CA ASN A 67 -0.20 9.80 -5.86
C ASN A 67 -0.02 10.83 -4.72
N ARG A 68 -0.14 10.41 -3.46
CA ARG A 68 -0.03 11.29 -2.30
C ARG A 68 1.40 11.54 -1.86
N LYS A 69 2.27 10.52 -1.87
CA LYS A 69 3.67 10.63 -1.41
C LYS A 69 4.59 11.21 -2.48
N TYR A 70 4.39 10.80 -3.73
CA TYR A 70 5.28 11.14 -4.85
C TYR A 70 4.59 11.99 -5.93
N GLY A 71 3.32 12.36 -5.73
CA GLY A 71 2.66 13.34 -6.56
C GLY A 71 3.23 14.76 -6.37
N PRO A 72 2.92 15.69 -7.28
CA PRO A 72 3.32 17.07 -7.16
C PRO A 72 2.59 17.63 -5.94
N LYS A 73 3.36 18.17 -4.99
CA LYS A 73 2.81 19.01 -3.93
C LYS A 73 2.45 20.34 -4.59
N VAL A 74 1.20 20.45 -5.04
CA VAL A 74 0.62 21.74 -5.42
C VAL A 74 0.18 22.49 -4.18
#